data_AF-A0A955GXJ8-F1
#
_entry.id   AF-A0A955GXJ8-F1
#
_cell.length_a   1.000
_cell.length_b   1.000
_cell.length_c   1.000
_cell.angle_alpha   90.00
_cell.angle_beta   90.00
_cell.angle_gamma   90.00
#
_symmetry.space_group_name_H-M   'P 1'
#
loop_
_entity.id
_entity.type
_entity.pdbx_description
1 polymer ?
#
loop_
_entity_poly.entity_id
_entity_poly.type
_entity_poly.pdbx_seq_one_letter_code
_entity_poly.pdbx_strand_id
1 'polypeptide(L)'
;MISISKTKPNKAHLYLFSGIFLMSLLPAITFAQSALSLTVSPTLFEMSANPGQEWSSSIRVVNSNSYPITIFANAVNFAPQGEDGQGKFVPIIEEESKGQTIAEWISIPESEIIIPPEQTHKLDFTIKVPEDASPGGHFAAVLIGTKPPANETGVPEVKTSQIVTSLVFLRVTGDVVESGNIRSFRTTSAILEKPEATFELRFENKGNVHIQPQGDIKILNMWGQERGVIPINRSTMFGNVLPESIRMFTFTWTGKWSMADIGRYTAIATIGYGDKERQFVNSETAFWVIPWKIMGAVILVLLGFAYLFTWAVKLYIRKMLNLAGLNSSQQFSGKMISNNQKARLSVVAPIEAGMLDLRGRLQHTTTNTDRLKTVAGFVSNYKFFFLALLGAILFISAVVWYVKSASTPERPYEVTFEGVGEGVKITSEDTAYQKLVQGEKEKVATNPELPQIKIVNRSGINGLAASLRIYLENMGYEIVSMSNDLETKENNTIIVFEPGLEDQALTLSNILEGALLSSYSGLSESKAQISIYVGKDIVNIVQ
;
A
#
# COMPACT_ATOMS: atom_id res chain seq x y z
N MET A 1 -70.84 -40.56 1.51
CA MET A 1 -70.00 -41.72 1.13
C MET A 1 -69.69 -41.59 -0.35
N ILE A 2 -68.58 -40.92 -0.71
CA ILE A 2 -68.16 -40.74 -2.11
C ILE A 2 -66.79 -41.39 -2.23
N SER A 3 -66.76 -42.51 -2.95
CA SER A 3 -65.59 -43.32 -3.23
C SER A 3 -64.73 -42.62 -4.28
N ILE A 4 -63.52 -42.20 -3.91
CA ILE A 4 -62.52 -41.69 -4.86
C ILE A 4 -61.74 -42.90 -5.38
N SER A 5 -62.08 -43.27 -6.60
CA SER A 5 -61.37 -44.23 -7.45
C SER A 5 -59.90 -43.83 -7.62
N LYS A 6 -58.98 -44.70 -7.18
CA LYS A 6 -57.55 -44.61 -7.52
C LYS A 6 -57.35 -45.01 -8.97
N THR A 7 -57.26 -44.04 -9.86
CA THR A 7 -56.80 -44.25 -11.23
C THR A 7 -55.30 -44.54 -11.23
N LYS A 8 -54.90 -45.71 -11.73
CA LYS A 8 -53.49 -46.09 -11.90
C LYS A 8 -52.83 -45.12 -12.89
N PRO A 9 -51.63 -44.56 -12.59
CA PRO A 9 -50.93 -43.71 -13.53
C PRO A 9 -50.54 -44.51 -14.78
N ASN A 10 -50.88 -43.96 -15.94
CA ASN A 10 -50.66 -44.57 -17.24
C ASN A 10 -49.14 -44.63 -17.50
N LYS A 11 -48.57 -45.84 -17.61
CA LYS A 11 -47.11 -46.05 -17.68
C LYS A 11 -46.43 -45.27 -18.82
N ALA A 12 -47.17 -44.92 -19.87
CA ALA A 12 -46.70 -44.11 -20.99
C ALA A 12 -46.20 -42.71 -20.57
N HIS A 13 -46.86 -42.05 -19.61
CA HIS A 13 -46.42 -40.72 -19.15
C HIS A 13 -45.16 -40.80 -18.27
N LEU A 14 -44.94 -41.92 -17.58
CA LEU A 14 -43.75 -42.15 -16.77
C LEU A 14 -42.51 -42.35 -17.66
N TYR A 15 -42.65 -43.06 -18.78
CA TYR A 15 -41.56 -43.21 -19.76
C TYR A 15 -41.27 -41.91 -20.53
N LEU A 16 -42.30 -41.10 -20.81
CA LEU A 16 -42.11 -39.80 -21.47
C LEU A 16 -41.39 -38.79 -20.56
N PHE A 17 -41.74 -38.73 -19.27
CA PHE A 17 -41.05 -37.89 -18.29
C PHE A 17 -39.63 -38.39 -17.99
N SER A 18 -39.42 -39.71 -17.94
CA SER A 18 -38.09 -40.31 -17.79
C SER A 18 -37.18 -39.98 -18.98
N GLY A 19 -37.72 -40.01 -20.20
CA GLY A 19 -36.96 -39.65 -21.41
C GLY A 19 -36.53 -38.17 -21.45
N ILE A 20 -37.42 -37.25 -21.06
CA ILE A 20 -37.10 -35.81 -21.01
C ILE A 20 -36.10 -35.50 -19.89
N PHE A 21 -36.21 -36.18 -18.73
CA PHE A 21 -35.25 -36.04 -17.63
C PHE A 21 -33.87 -36.59 -18.02
N LEU A 22 -33.82 -37.75 -18.70
CA LEU A 22 -32.57 -38.34 -19.18
C LEU A 22 -31.90 -37.48 -20.26
N MET A 23 -32.68 -36.78 -21.08
CA MET A 23 -32.17 -35.85 -22.11
C MET A 23 -31.67 -34.53 -21.53
N SER A 24 -32.14 -34.13 -20.34
CA SER A 24 -31.62 -32.97 -19.58
C SER A 24 -30.34 -33.26 -18.79
N LEU A 25 -29.97 -34.54 -18.64
CA LEU A 25 -28.74 -35.01 -17.98
C LEU A 25 -27.57 -35.23 -18.93
N LEU A 26 -27.76 -35.00 -20.24
CA LEU A 26 -26.65 -35.01 -21.19
C LEU A 26 -25.81 -33.75 -20.98
N PRO A 27 -24.52 -33.86 -20.61
CA PRO A 27 -23.66 -32.69 -20.49
C PRO A 27 -23.62 -32.00 -21.85
N ALA A 28 -24.06 -30.74 -21.90
CA ALA A 28 -23.82 -29.91 -23.06
C ALA A 28 -22.31 -29.86 -23.28
N ILE A 29 -21.84 -30.40 -24.39
CA ILE A 29 -20.45 -30.27 -24.82
C ILE A 29 -20.28 -28.79 -25.16
N THR A 30 -19.88 -28.02 -24.17
CA THR A 30 -19.42 -26.66 -24.36
C THR A 30 -18.06 -26.78 -25.04
N PHE A 31 -18.02 -26.49 -26.33
CA PHE A 31 -16.74 -26.21 -26.98
C PHE A 31 -16.25 -24.89 -26.40
N ALA A 32 -15.43 -24.98 -25.36
CA ALA A 32 -14.62 -23.86 -24.93
C ALA A 32 -13.80 -23.44 -26.16
N GLN A 33 -14.12 -22.26 -26.70
CA GLN A 33 -13.38 -21.69 -27.81
C GLN A 33 -11.93 -21.55 -27.32
N SER A 34 -11.01 -22.31 -27.92
CA SER A 34 -9.61 -22.33 -27.49
C SER A 34 -9.08 -20.90 -27.51
N ALA A 35 -8.73 -20.38 -26.34
CA ALA A 35 -8.22 -19.02 -26.22
C ALA A 35 -6.95 -18.91 -27.07
N LEU A 36 -6.98 -18.03 -28.07
CA LEU A 36 -5.83 -17.69 -28.89
C LEU A 36 -4.75 -17.09 -27.98
N SER A 37 -3.57 -17.72 -27.94
CA SER A 37 -2.43 -17.28 -27.11
C SER A 37 -1.23 -16.95 -27.99
N LEU A 38 -0.97 -15.66 -28.19
CA LEU A 38 0.17 -15.13 -28.93
C LEU A 38 1.05 -14.32 -27.97
N THR A 39 2.37 -14.54 -28.01
CA THR A 39 3.33 -13.82 -27.15
C THR A 39 4.48 -13.24 -27.98
N VAL A 40 4.97 -12.06 -27.60
CA VAL A 40 6.14 -11.43 -28.23
C VAL A 40 7.24 -11.12 -27.23
N SER A 41 8.50 -11.16 -27.69
CA SER A 41 9.67 -10.82 -26.90
C SER A 41 10.78 -10.24 -27.80
N PRO A 42 11.39 -9.10 -27.44
CA PRO A 42 11.09 -8.24 -26.29
C PRO A 42 9.85 -7.35 -26.51
N THR A 43 9.28 -6.82 -25.43
CA THR A 43 8.12 -5.91 -25.45
C THR A 43 8.51 -4.43 -25.63
N LEU A 44 9.79 -4.10 -25.42
CA LEU A 44 10.35 -2.76 -25.58
C LEU A 44 11.78 -2.86 -26.11
N PHE A 45 12.09 -2.09 -27.14
CA PHE A 45 13.45 -1.82 -27.61
C PHE A 45 13.81 -0.37 -27.28
N GLU A 46 14.92 -0.17 -26.57
CA GLU A 46 15.52 1.15 -26.34
C GLU A 46 16.87 1.19 -27.03
N MET A 47 17.09 2.20 -27.87
CA MET A 47 18.33 2.33 -28.64
C MET A 47 18.70 3.78 -28.91
N SER A 48 19.98 4.01 -29.22
CA SER A 48 20.50 5.31 -29.64
C SER A 48 21.17 5.16 -31.00
N ALA A 49 20.90 6.09 -31.91
CA ALA A 49 21.48 6.11 -33.26
C ALA A 49 21.84 7.53 -33.69
N ASN A 50 22.83 7.64 -34.58
CA ASN A 50 23.12 8.89 -35.28
C ASN A 50 22.20 9.03 -36.51
N PRO A 51 21.94 10.26 -36.99
CA PRO A 51 21.31 10.47 -38.29
C PRO A 51 22.05 9.70 -39.41
N GLY A 52 21.31 9.09 -40.34
CA GLY A 52 21.85 8.25 -41.41
C GLY A 52 22.24 6.82 -41.01
N GLN A 53 22.14 6.45 -39.73
CA GLN A 53 22.49 5.11 -39.25
C GLN A 53 21.37 4.10 -39.52
N GLU A 54 21.77 2.88 -39.90
CA GLU A 54 20.88 1.73 -40.03
C GLU A 54 21.06 0.76 -38.86
N TRP A 55 19.95 0.21 -38.37
CA TRP A 55 19.94 -0.76 -37.29
C TRP A 55 18.96 -1.88 -37.57
N SER A 56 19.39 -3.13 -37.38
CA SER A 56 18.55 -4.31 -37.60
C SER A 56 18.43 -5.13 -36.32
N SER A 57 17.23 -5.65 -36.06
CA SER A 57 16.94 -6.51 -34.92
C SER A 57 15.74 -7.39 -35.22
N SER A 58 15.25 -8.07 -34.21
CA SER A 58 14.21 -9.07 -34.38
C SER A 58 13.28 -9.21 -33.18
N ILE A 59 12.01 -9.46 -33.47
CA ILE A 59 10.98 -9.79 -32.49
C ILE A 59 10.73 -11.30 -32.55
N ARG A 60 10.83 -11.98 -31.41
CA ARG A 60 10.39 -13.37 -31.31
C ARG A 60 8.89 -13.39 -31.10
N VAL A 61 8.19 -14.11 -31.96
CA VAL A 61 6.74 -14.33 -31.87
C VAL A 61 6.50 -15.80 -31.57
N VAL A 62 5.86 -16.08 -30.44
CA VAL A 62 5.61 -17.45 -29.96
C VAL A 62 4.14 -17.79 -30.18
N ASN A 63 3.89 -18.85 -30.94
CA ASN A 63 2.57 -19.47 -31.04
C ASN A 63 2.44 -20.55 -29.95
N SER A 64 1.67 -20.27 -28.90
CA SER A 64 1.43 -21.24 -27.82
C SER A 64 0.19 -22.12 -28.04
N ASN A 65 -0.37 -22.11 -29.25
CA ASN A 65 -1.58 -22.85 -29.60
C ASN A 65 -1.22 -24.15 -30.29
N SER A 66 -2.13 -25.11 -30.22
CA SER A 66 -2.01 -26.43 -30.88
C SER A 66 -2.33 -26.40 -32.39
N TYR A 67 -2.55 -25.22 -32.98
CA TYR A 67 -2.86 -25.00 -34.39
C TYR A 67 -1.99 -23.88 -34.98
N PRO A 68 -1.73 -23.89 -36.29
CA PRO A 68 -0.94 -22.84 -36.94
C PRO A 68 -1.67 -21.50 -36.91
N ILE A 69 -0.92 -20.41 -36.75
CA ILE A 69 -1.44 -19.04 -36.74
C ILE A 69 -0.78 -18.24 -37.85
N THR A 70 -1.60 -17.51 -38.59
CA THR A 70 -1.13 -16.49 -39.53
C THR A 70 -1.07 -15.15 -38.82
N ILE A 71 0.09 -14.51 -38.85
CA ILE A 71 0.33 -13.20 -38.27
C ILE A 71 0.63 -12.17 -39.35
N PHE A 72 0.28 -10.92 -39.07
CA PHE A 72 0.59 -9.73 -39.86
C PHE A 72 1.30 -8.74 -38.96
N ALA A 73 2.41 -8.19 -39.43
CA ALA A 73 3.20 -7.22 -38.68
C ALA A 73 3.16 -5.85 -39.37
N ASN A 74 2.92 -4.79 -38.60
CA ASN A 74 2.91 -3.42 -39.12
C ASN A 74 3.49 -2.44 -38.10
N ALA A 75 4.28 -1.48 -38.57
CA ALA A 75 4.77 -0.38 -37.75
C ALA A 75 3.72 0.73 -37.68
N VAL A 76 3.55 1.32 -36.50
CA VAL A 76 2.69 2.47 -36.24
C VAL A 76 3.39 3.45 -35.30
N ASN A 77 3.01 4.71 -35.35
CA ASN A 77 3.53 5.71 -34.43
C ASN A 77 2.94 5.51 -33.04
N PHE A 78 3.74 5.80 -32.00
CA PHE A 78 3.33 5.69 -30.62
C PHE A 78 3.36 7.07 -29.96
N ALA A 79 2.22 7.50 -29.43
CA ALA A 79 2.08 8.78 -28.75
C ALA A 79 1.48 8.57 -27.35
N PRO A 80 1.79 9.43 -26.37
CA PRO A 80 1.13 9.37 -25.06
C PRO A 80 -0.37 9.65 -25.20
N GLN A 81 -1.18 8.97 -24.39
CA GLN A 81 -2.62 9.20 -24.28
C GLN A 81 -3.01 9.45 -22.83
N GLY A 82 -3.54 10.64 -22.55
CA GLY A 82 -3.87 11.05 -21.19
C GLY A 82 -2.63 11.12 -20.31
N GLU A 83 -2.80 10.83 -19.02
CA GLU A 83 -1.70 10.94 -18.03
C GLU A 83 -1.44 9.62 -17.28
N ASP A 84 -2.33 8.63 -17.38
CA ASP A 84 -2.22 7.35 -16.67
C ASP A 84 -1.17 6.40 -17.28
N GLY A 85 -0.37 6.91 -18.21
CA GLY A 85 0.68 6.16 -18.87
C GLY A 85 0.23 5.26 -20.01
N GLN A 86 -1.00 5.42 -20.47
CA GLN A 86 -1.49 4.79 -21.69
C GLN A 86 -0.85 5.45 -22.92
N GLY A 87 -0.70 4.69 -23.99
CA GLY A 87 -0.27 5.20 -25.28
C GLY A 87 -1.33 4.94 -26.34
N LYS A 88 -1.35 5.82 -27.33
CA LYS A 88 -2.17 5.71 -28.53
C LYS A 88 -1.28 5.29 -29.70
N PHE A 89 -1.78 4.33 -30.47
CA PHE A 89 -1.21 4.01 -31.77
C PHE A 89 -1.79 4.95 -32.83
N VAL A 90 -0.91 5.60 -33.59
CA VAL A 90 -1.27 6.53 -34.65
C VAL A 90 -0.82 5.91 -35.98
N PRO A 91 -1.74 5.66 -36.92
CA PRO A 91 -1.37 5.12 -38.23
C PRO A 91 -0.47 6.10 -38.99
N ILE A 92 0.28 5.57 -39.95
CA ILE A 92 1.09 6.39 -40.86
C ILE A 92 0.14 7.07 -41.86
N ILE A 93 0.26 8.39 -41.99
CA ILE A 93 -0.49 9.20 -42.97
C ILE A 93 0.56 10.00 -43.74
N GLU A 94 1.06 9.43 -44.84
CA GLU A 94 2.25 9.92 -45.57
C GLU A 94 2.14 11.41 -45.98
N GLU A 95 0.93 11.88 -46.33
CA GLU A 95 0.68 13.28 -46.68
C GLU A 95 0.94 14.26 -45.52
N GLU A 96 0.75 13.81 -44.28
CA GLU A 96 0.93 14.59 -43.06
C GLU A 96 2.35 14.42 -42.47
N SER A 97 2.85 13.18 -42.43
CA SER A 97 4.13 12.82 -41.78
C SER A 97 5.36 13.14 -42.63
N LYS A 98 5.24 13.12 -43.97
CA LYS A 98 6.33 13.41 -44.91
C LYS A 98 7.63 12.64 -44.64
N GLY A 99 7.56 11.40 -44.16
CA GLY A 99 8.74 10.58 -43.86
C GLY A 99 9.46 10.93 -42.55
N GLN A 100 8.92 11.85 -41.75
CA GLN A 100 9.57 12.31 -40.51
C GLN A 100 9.20 11.47 -39.28
N THR A 101 8.33 10.47 -39.44
CA THR A 101 7.89 9.64 -38.31
C THR A 101 8.66 8.32 -38.27
N ILE A 102 9.06 7.89 -37.06
CA ILE A 102 9.84 6.66 -36.88
C ILE A 102 9.16 5.40 -37.43
N ALA A 103 7.82 5.34 -37.45
CA ALA A 103 7.14 4.20 -38.04
C ALA A 103 7.46 4.02 -39.54
N GLU A 104 7.71 5.11 -40.27
CA GLU A 104 8.14 5.09 -41.68
C GLU A 104 9.60 4.66 -41.85
N TRP A 105 10.40 4.77 -40.78
CA TRP A 105 11.81 4.35 -40.78
C TRP A 105 11.96 2.84 -40.56
N ILE A 106 10.90 2.18 -40.07
CA ILE A 106 10.87 0.75 -39.78
C ILE A 106 10.44 -0.02 -41.02
N SER A 107 11.33 -0.85 -41.54
CA SER A 107 11.06 -1.81 -42.61
C SER A 107 10.92 -3.22 -42.04
N ILE A 108 9.80 -3.87 -42.34
CA ILE A 108 9.53 -5.27 -42.01
C ILE A 108 9.42 -6.03 -43.34
N PRO A 109 10.35 -6.97 -43.63
CA PRO A 109 10.39 -7.66 -44.93
C PRO A 109 9.23 -8.64 -45.11
N GLU A 110 8.72 -9.21 -44.03
CA GLU A 110 7.67 -10.23 -44.04
C GLU A 110 6.35 -9.64 -43.50
N SER A 111 5.39 -9.38 -44.38
CA SER A 111 4.07 -8.83 -44.00
C SER A 111 3.06 -9.89 -43.56
N GLU A 112 3.25 -11.15 -43.97
CA GLU A 112 2.39 -12.29 -43.64
C GLU A 112 3.24 -13.53 -43.34
N ILE A 113 3.05 -14.12 -42.17
CA ILE A 113 3.85 -15.26 -41.69
C ILE A 113 2.93 -16.30 -41.07
N ILE A 114 3.15 -17.57 -41.41
CA ILE A 114 2.46 -18.70 -40.78
C ILE A 114 3.41 -19.31 -39.74
N ILE A 115 3.03 -19.23 -38.47
CA ILE A 115 3.76 -19.85 -37.37
C ILE A 115 3.10 -21.20 -37.04
N PRO A 116 3.82 -22.33 -37.16
CA PRO A 116 3.27 -23.63 -36.79
C PRO A 116 2.88 -23.71 -35.30
N PRO A 117 2.11 -24.74 -34.90
CA PRO A 117 1.77 -24.99 -33.50
C PRO A 117 2.99 -25.07 -32.60
N GLU A 118 2.94 -24.45 -31.42
CA GLU A 118 3.98 -24.53 -30.38
C GLU A 118 5.39 -24.09 -30.85
N GLN A 119 5.46 -23.33 -31.95
CA GLN A 119 6.72 -22.85 -32.53
C GLN A 119 6.93 -21.35 -32.27
N THR A 120 8.20 -20.94 -32.39
CA THR A 120 8.62 -19.54 -32.31
C THR A 120 9.15 -19.10 -33.67
N HIS A 121 8.64 -17.98 -34.19
CA HIS A 121 9.20 -17.32 -35.36
C HIS A 121 10.00 -16.08 -34.95
N LYS A 122 11.06 -15.79 -35.70
CA LYS A 122 11.89 -14.60 -35.50
C LYS A 122 11.57 -13.61 -36.62
N LEU A 123 10.80 -12.57 -36.29
CA LEU A 123 10.44 -11.49 -37.20
C LEU A 123 11.56 -10.45 -37.21
N ASP A 124 12.37 -10.43 -38.25
CA ASP A 124 13.42 -9.43 -38.42
C ASP A 124 12.82 -8.10 -38.88
N PHE A 125 13.38 -6.98 -38.39
CA PHE A 125 13.00 -5.63 -38.81
C PHE A 125 14.23 -4.73 -38.82
N THR A 126 14.19 -3.68 -39.64
CA THR A 126 15.30 -2.74 -39.80
C THR A 126 14.80 -1.31 -39.68
N ILE A 127 15.54 -0.47 -38.97
CA ILE A 127 15.29 0.96 -38.80
C ILE A 127 16.36 1.72 -39.56
N LYS A 128 15.94 2.52 -40.55
CA LYS A 128 16.82 3.41 -41.30
C LYS A 128 16.56 4.84 -40.87
N VAL A 129 17.45 5.38 -40.03
CA VAL A 129 17.33 6.76 -39.55
C VAL A 129 17.71 7.72 -40.68
N PRO A 130 16.83 8.63 -41.11
CA PRO A 130 17.16 9.63 -42.12
C PRO A 130 18.32 10.54 -41.71
N GLU A 131 19.02 11.12 -42.67
CA GLU A 131 20.10 12.10 -42.39
C GLU A 131 19.56 13.42 -41.81
N ASP A 132 18.32 13.77 -42.14
CA ASP A 132 17.60 14.96 -41.67
C ASP A 132 16.73 14.70 -40.43
N ALA A 133 16.88 13.54 -39.79
CA ALA A 133 16.12 13.18 -38.59
C ALA A 133 16.34 14.20 -37.46
N SER A 134 15.26 14.72 -36.89
CA SER A 134 15.34 15.66 -35.77
C SER A 134 15.97 14.99 -34.54
N PRO A 135 16.92 15.64 -33.83
CA PRO A 135 17.45 15.13 -32.57
C PRO A 135 16.36 14.96 -31.51
N GLY A 136 16.48 13.92 -30.68
CA GLY A 136 15.52 13.63 -29.62
C GLY A 136 15.01 12.19 -29.62
N GLY A 137 13.91 11.96 -28.91
CA GLY A 137 13.24 10.68 -28.78
C GLY A 137 12.15 10.51 -29.83
N HIS A 138 12.17 9.36 -30.49
CA HIS A 138 11.17 8.94 -31.47
C HIS A 138 10.56 7.61 -31.04
N PHE A 139 9.24 7.49 -31.15
CA PHE A 139 8.49 6.38 -30.55
C PHE A 139 7.56 5.72 -31.57
N ALA A 140 7.75 4.43 -31.77
CA ALA A 140 6.91 3.59 -32.61
C ALA A 140 6.50 2.32 -31.88
N ALA A 141 5.58 1.59 -32.49
CA ALA A 141 5.19 0.27 -32.07
C ALA A 141 5.11 -0.64 -33.30
N VAL A 142 5.61 -1.87 -33.15
CA VAL A 142 5.36 -2.95 -34.10
C VAL A 142 4.17 -3.74 -33.59
N LEU A 143 3.04 -3.59 -34.28
CA LEU A 143 1.83 -4.36 -34.03
C LEU A 143 1.91 -5.68 -34.77
N ILE A 144 1.65 -6.78 -34.06
CA ILE A 144 1.62 -8.13 -34.62
C ILE A 144 0.24 -8.70 -34.32
N GLY A 145 -0.57 -8.88 -35.36
CA GLY A 145 -1.96 -9.29 -35.22
C GLY A 145 -2.30 -10.52 -36.06
N THR A 146 -3.38 -11.22 -35.72
CA THR A 146 -3.89 -12.37 -36.51
C THR A 146 -4.84 -11.98 -37.64
N LYS A 147 -4.99 -10.68 -37.87
CA LYS A 147 -5.73 -10.13 -39.01
C LYS A 147 -4.85 -9.14 -39.76
N PRO A 148 -5.02 -9.03 -41.08
CA PRO A 148 -4.40 -7.96 -41.83
C PRO A 148 -4.91 -6.60 -41.31
N PRO A 149 -4.09 -5.53 -41.39
CA PRO A 149 -4.52 -4.18 -41.05
C PRO A 149 -5.78 -3.82 -41.85
N ALA A 150 -6.80 -3.30 -41.17
CA ALA A 150 -8.11 -3.08 -41.76
C ALA A 150 -8.05 -2.00 -42.85
N ASN A 151 -8.28 -2.39 -44.10
CA ASN A 151 -8.85 -1.49 -45.10
C ASN A 151 -10.37 -1.49 -44.86
N GLU A 152 -10.93 -0.35 -44.47
CA GLU A 152 -12.37 -0.19 -44.24
C GLU A 152 -13.16 -0.61 -45.48
N THR A 153 -13.80 -1.79 -45.46
CA THR A 153 -15.03 -2.12 -46.21
C THR A 153 -15.39 -3.60 -45.97
N GLY A 154 -16.19 -3.88 -44.94
CA GLY A 154 -16.72 -5.23 -44.73
C GLY A 154 -17.52 -5.37 -43.45
N VAL A 155 -18.64 -6.10 -43.56
CA VAL A 155 -19.60 -6.40 -42.48
C VAL A 155 -18.88 -6.85 -41.19
N PRO A 156 -19.29 -6.38 -40.00
CA PRO A 156 -18.63 -6.73 -38.75
C PRO A 156 -18.91 -8.20 -38.39
N GLU A 157 -18.08 -9.10 -38.89
CA GLU A 157 -17.93 -10.42 -38.31
C GLU A 157 -17.11 -10.24 -37.02
N VAL A 158 -17.75 -10.43 -35.87
CA VAL A 158 -17.07 -10.38 -34.55
C VAL A 158 -16.19 -11.62 -34.42
N LYS A 159 -15.06 -11.61 -35.12
CA LYS A 159 -13.93 -12.51 -34.91
C LYS A 159 -12.95 -11.80 -33.99
N THR A 160 -12.66 -12.37 -32.83
CA THR A 160 -11.64 -11.92 -31.89
C THR A 160 -10.27 -11.88 -32.58
N SER A 161 -9.79 -10.68 -32.95
CA SER A 161 -8.40 -10.49 -33.38
C SER A 161 -7.54 -10.21 -32.16
N GLN A 162 -6.50 -11.00 -31.95
CA GLN A 162 -5.48 -10.72 -30.95
C GLN A 162 -4.38 -9.91 -31.63
N ILE A 163 -3.99 -8.81 -30.99
CA ILE A 163 -2.85 -7.98 -31.38
C ILE A 163 -1.92 -7.93 -30.18
N VAL A 164 -0.66 -8.23 -30.43
CA VAL A 164 0.44 -8.05 -29.48
C VAL A 164 1.38 -6.98 -30.02
N THR A 165 2.13 -6.34 -29.13
CA THR A 165 2.87 -5.13 -29.48
C THR A 165 4.28 -5.17 -28.93
N SER A 166 5.24 -4.73 -29.73
CA SER A 166 6.59 -4.41 -29.28
C SER A 166 6.85 -2.92 -29.49
N LEU A 167 7.21 -2.19 -28.43
CA LEU A 167 7.52 -0.76 -28.49
C LEU A 167 8.96 -0.53 -28.96
N VAL A 168 9.17 0.52 -29.74
CA VAL A 168 10.48 0.90 -30.28
C VAL A 168 10.75 2.36 -29.90
N PHE A 169 11.71 2.56 -28.99
CA PHE A 169 12.12 3.86 -28.47
C PHE A 169 13.52 4.15 -29.02
N LEU A 170 13.61 5.09 -29.95
CA LEU A 170 14.85 5.50 -30.60
C LEU A 170 15.27 6.89 -30.11
N ARG A 171 16.51 7.01 -29.67
CA ARG A 171 17.15 8.30 -29.36
C ARG A 171 18.08 8.69 -30.50
N VAL A 172 17.69 9.72 -31.26
CA VAL A 172 18.54 10.32 -32.29
C VAL A 172 19.49 11.32 -31.63
N THR A 173 20.79 11.18 -31.89
CA THR A 173 21.82 12.07 -31.32
C THR A 173 21.76 13.48 -31.91
N GLY A 174 22.27 14.45 -31.15
CA GLY A 174 22.25 15.88 -31.49
C GLY A 174 21.91 16.73 -30.27
N ASP A 175 21.17 17.82 -30.49
CA ASP A 175 20.69 18.71 -29.43
C ASP A 175 19.56 18.07 -28.62
N VAL A 176 19.94 17.22 -27.67
CA VAL A 176 19.00 16.56 -26.76
C VAL A 176 18.80 17.41 -25.51
N VAL A 177 17.55 17.78 -25.25
CA VAL A 177 17.12 18.58 -24.11
C VAL A 177 16.34 17.68 -23.16
N GLU A 178 16.88 17.47 -21.96
CA GLU A 178 16.22 16.77 -20.86
C GLU A 178 15.70 17.82 -19.86
N SER A 179 14.39 17.99 -19.78
CA SER A 179 13.77 19.00 -18.90
C SER A 179 12.48 18.44 -18.29
N GLY A 180 12.57 17.95 -17.06
CA GLY A 180 11.45 17.41 -16.29
C GLY A 180 11.00 18.35 -15.17
N ASN A 181 9.71 18.34 -14.85
CA ASN A 181 9.20 19.07 -13.69
C ASN A 181 8.05 18.34 -13.00
N ILE A 182 7.91 18.53 -11.69
CA ILE A 182 6.69 18.10 -10.99
C ILE A 182 5.63 19.18 -11.22
N ARG A 183 4.61 18.85 -12.01
CA ARG A 183 3.49 19.76 -12.28
C ARG A 183 2.56 19.87 -11.08
N SER A 184 2.32 18.75 -10.40
CA SER A 184 1.58 18.74 -9.14
C SER A 184 1.90 17.50 -8.33
N PHE A 185 1.96 17.67 -7.01
CA PHE A 185 2.01 16.57 -6.07
C PHE A 185 0.97 16.81 -4.99
N ARG A 186 0.02 15.88 -4.84
CA ARG A 186 -1.10 16.03 -3.91
C ARG A 186 -1.55 14.71 -3.34
N THR A 187 -2.29 14.77 -2.24
CA THR A 187 -3.01 13.63 -1.67
C THR A 187 -4.46 13.70 -2.12
N THR A 188 -5.09 12.58 -2.48
CA THR A 188 -6.49 12.54 -2.95
C THR A 188 -7.47 13.08 -1.90
N SER A 189 -7.14 12.92 -0.61
CA SER A 189 -7.90 13.46 0.51
C SER A 189 -6.98 14.18 1.51
N ALA A 190 -7.36 15.39 1.91
CA ALA A 190 -6.58 16.19 2.86
C ALA A 190 -6.76 15.76 4.32
N ILE A 191 -7.85 15.04 4.63
CA ILE A 191 -8.17 14.54 5.97
C ILE A 191 -8.54 13.05 5.84
N LEU A 192 -7.85 12.20 6.60
CA LEU A 192 -7.94 10.75 6.57
C LEU A 192 -8.31 10.22 7.95
N GLU A 193 -9.14 9.17 8.03
CA GLU A 193 -9.52 8.55 9.31
C GLU A 193 -8.44 7.60 9.86
N LYS A 194 -7.67 7.00 8.95
CA LYS A 194 -6.58 6.05 9.18
C LYS A 194 -5.33 6.51 8.41
N PRO A 195 -4.11 6.07 8.78
CA PRO A 195 -2.88 6.38 8.06
C PRO A 195 -2.81 5.61 6.74
N GLU A 196 -3.77 5.87 5.86
CA GLU A 196 -3.88 5.30 4.52
C GLU A 196 -4.10 6.44 3.54
N ALA A 197 -3.03 6.84 2.84
CA ALA A 197 -3.02 8.02 1.99
C ALA A 197 -2.70 7.64 0.54
N THR A 198 -3.57 8.04 -0.38
CA THR A 198 -3.32 7.96 -1.81
C THR A 198 -2.71 9.26 -2.31
N PHE A 199 -1.55 9.16 -2.95
CA PHE A 199 -0.79 10.26 -3.52
C PHE A 199 -0.85 10.23 -5.04
N GLU A 200 -1.01 11.41 -5.63
CA GLU A 200 -0.96 11.64 -7.07
C GLU A 200 0.22 12.55 -7.37
N LEU A 201 1.20 12.03 -8.10
CA LEU A 201 2.37 12.76 -8.58
C LEU A 201 2.27 12.92 -10.10
N ARG A 202 2.08 14.15 -10.58
CA ARG A 202 2.07 14.48 -12.01
C ARG A 202 3.42 15.03 -12.41
N PHE A 203 4.16 14.26 -13.19
CA PHE A 203 5.47 14.61 -13.70
C PHE A 203 5.38 14.98 -15.18
N GLU A 204 5.86 16.16 -15.53
CA GLU A 204 5.82 16.76 -16.86
C GLU A 204 7.20 16.67 -17.50
N ASN A 205 7.25 16.23 -18.77
CA ASN A 205 8.44 16.28 -19.59
C ASN A 205 8.30 17.39 -20.64
N LYS A 206 9.17 18.40 -20.56
CA LYS A 206 9.29 19.50 -21.52
C LYS A 206 10.50 19.35 -22.44
N GLY A 207 11.24 18.26 -22.30
CA GLY A 207 12.36 17.92 -23.16
C GLY A 207 11.90 17.30 -24.48
N ASN A 208 12.87 16.99 -25.34
CA ASN A 208 12.65 16.30 -26.62
C ASN A 208 12.98 14.81 -26.57
N VAL A 209 13.38 14.26 -25.42
CA VAL A 209 13.64 12.82 -25.20
C VAL A 209 12.79 12.31 -24.04
N HIS A 210 12.46 11.02 -24.03
CA HIS A 210 11.77 10.44 -22.88
C HIS A 210 12.67 10.50 -21.64
N ILE A 211 12.06 10.67 -20.48
CA ILE A 211 12.77 10.73 -19.21
C ILE A 211 12.20 9.69 -18.25
N GLN A 212 13.07 9.07 -17.46
CA GLN A 212 12.68 8.14 -16.42
C GLN A 212 12.84 8.82 -15.05
N PRO A 213 11.76 9.34 -14.45
CA PRO A 213 11.85 9.99 -13.15
C PRO A 213 12.13 8.95 -12.06
N GLN A 214 13.26 9.05 -11.37
CA GLN A 214 13.68 8.13 -10.30
C GLN A 214 13.88 8.88 -8.99
N GLY A 215 13.31 8.41 -7.89
CA GLY A 215 13.36 9.17 -6.64
C GLY A 215 12.62 8.50 -5.49
N ASP A 216 12.35 9.27 -4.45
CA ASP A 216 11.61 8.82 -3.27
C ASP A 216 10.57 9.86 -2.85
N ILE A 217 9.43 9.39 -2.33
CA ILE A 217 8.51 10.22 -1.53
C ILE A 217 8.72 9.86 -0.06
N LYS A 218 9.20 10.80 0.74
CA LYS A 218 9.34 10.64 2.18
C LYS A 218 8.12 11.20 2.90
N ILE A 219 7.52 10.39 3.77
CA ILE A 219 6.36 10.76 4.57
C ILE A 219 6.83 11.00 6.00
N LEU A 220 6.68 12.24 6.46
CA LEU A 220 7.06 12.69 7.79
C LEU A 220 5.82 13.03 8.61
N ASN A 221 5.86 12.71 9.90
CA ASN A 221 4.84 13.20 10.84
C ASN A 221 5.17 14.63 11.31
N MET A 222 4.27 15.22 12.11
CA MET A 222 4.46 16.57 12.67
C MET A 222 5.65 16.73 13.62
N TRP A 223 6.30 15.62 14.02
CA TRP A 223 7.52 15.60 14.83
C TRP A 223 8.79 15.34 14.00
N GLY A 224 8.68 15.37 12.66
CA GLY A 224 9.79 15.15 11.74
C GLY A 224 10.30 13.71 11.65
N GLN A 225 9.57 12.74 12.23
CA GLN A 225 9.93 11.32 12.17
C GLN A 225 9.44 10.70 10.85
N GLU A 226 10.24 9.80 10.30
CA GLU A 226 9.92 9.06 9.07
C GLU A 226 8.81 8.02 9.35
N ARG A 227 7.75 8.07 8.53
CA ARG A 227 6.59 7.18 8.62
C ARG A 227 6.39 6.35 7.36
N GLY A 228 7.10 6.68 6.30
CA GLY A 228 7.06 5.96 5.03
C GLY A 228 8.07 6.52 4.04
N VAL A 229 8.61 5.64 3.20
CA VAL A 229 9.35 6.00 2.00
C VAL A 229 8.77 5.20 0.84
N ILE A 230 8.30 5.92 -0.18
CA ILE A 230 7.81 5.34 -1.42
C ILE A 230 8.91 5.50 -2.48
N PRO A 231 9.62 4.42 -2.85
CA PRO A 231 10.59 4.48 -3.93
C PRO A 231 9.88 4.56 -5.28
N ILE A 232 10.32 5.48 -6.14
CA ILE A 232 9.83 5.68 -7.50
C ILE A 232 10.91 5.25 -8.48
N ASN A 233 10.57 4.30 -9.36
CA ASN A 233 11.41 3.81 -10.46
C ASN A 233 12.77 3.24 -10.02
N ARG A 234 12.86 2.65 -8.81
CA ARG A 234 14.07 1.96 -8.33
C ARG A 234 14.06 0.45 -8.61
N SER A 235 13.01 -0.23 -8.17
CA SER A 235 12.84 -1.69 -8.33
C SER A 235 11.74 -2.06 -9.33
N THR A 236 10.90 -1.09 -9.65
CA THR A 236 9.67 -1.21 -10.42
C THR A 236 9.76 -0.22 -11.57
N MET A 237 9.69 -0.69 -12.81
CA MET A 237 9.70 0.20 -13.97
C MET A 237 8.31 0.85 -14.14
N PHE A 238 7.97 1.88 -13.35
CA PHE A 238 6.74 2.68 -13.46
C PHE A 238 6.58 3.46 -14.77
N GLY A 239 7.53 3.29 -15.68
CA GLY A 239 7.41 3.71 -17.07
C GLY A 239 8.03 5.08 -17.33
N ASN A 240 8.42 5.23 -18.57
CA ASN A 240 9.01 6.44 -19.12
C ASN A 240 7.95 7.55 -19.25
N VAL A 241 8.37 8.80 -19.11
CA VAL A 241 7.56 9.97 -19.42
C VAL A 241 8.01 10.48 -20.78
N LEU A 242 7.13 10.37 -21.77
CA LEU A 242 7.42 10.76 -23.14
C LEU A 242 7.59 12.28 -23.27
N PRO A 243 8.29 12.78 -24.30
CA PRO A 243 8.38 14.20 -24.61
C PRO A 243 7.01 14.87 -24.67
N GLU A 244 6.97 16.13 -24.26
CA GLU A 244 5.77 16.99 -24.31
C GLU A 244 4.53 16.38 -23.62
N SER A 245 4.75 15.48 -22.67
CA SER A 245 3.69 14.73 -22.01
C SER A 245 3.78 14.84 -20.49
N ILE A 246 2.65 14.53 -19.85
CA ILE A 246 2.56 14.42 -18.40
C ILE A 246 2.20 12.99 -18.06
N ARG A 247 2.88 12.44 -17.06
CA ARG A 247 2.56 11.15 -16.48
C ARG A 247 2.13 11.34 -15.04
N MET A 248 0.97 10.82 -14.70
CA MET A 248 0.46 10.73 -13.35
C MET A 248 0.85 9.38 -12.76
N PHE A 249 1.45 9.41 -11.58
CA PHE A 249 1.75 8.23 -10.80
C PHE A 249 0.88 8.24 -9.55
N THR A 250 0.19 7.12 -9.30
CA THR A 250 -0.70 6.96 -8.15
C THR A 250 -0.14 5.90 -7.20
N PHE A 251 -0.01 6.29 -5.93
CA PHE A 251 0.58 5.46 -4.88
C PHE A 251 -0.32 5.47 -3.66
N THR A 252 -0.59 4.32 -3.06
CA THR A 252 -1.31 4.24 -1.80
C THR A 252 -0.36 3.77 -0.70
N TRP A 253 -0.12 4.62 0.28
CA TRP A 253 0.66 4.32 1.48
C TRP A 253 -0.26 3.90 2.61
N THR A 254 0.05 2.79 3.27
CA THR A 254 -0.65 2.28 4.44
C THR A 254 0.34 2.14 5.59
N GLY A 255 0.20 2.98 6.60
CA GLY A 255 0.96 2.92 7.84
C GLY A 255 0.26 2.10 8.93
N LYS A 256 1.03 1.66 9.93
CA LYS A 256 0.45 1.03 11.13
C LYS A 256 -0.37 2.04 11.94
N TRP A 257 -1.64 1.71 12.25
CA TRP A 257 -2.48 2.56 13.09
C TRP A 257 -1.93 2.70 14.51
N SER A 258 -1.97 3.92 15.04
CA SER A 258 -1.70 4.21 16.44
C SER A 258 -2.31 5.54 16.85
N MET A 259 -2.72 5.65 18.11
CA MET A 259 -3.19 6.92 18.66
C MET A 259 -2.14 8.04 18.57
N ALA A 260 -0.85 7.68 18.55
CA ALA A 260 0.25 8.63 18.44
C ALA A 260 0.55 9.10 17.01
N ASP A 261 -0.16 8.55 16.01
CA ASP A 261 -0.07 8.92 14.59
C ASP A 261 -1.22 9.85 14.16
N ILE A 262 -1.95 10.40 15.13
CA ILE A 262 -2.95 11.44 14.87
C ILE A 262 -2.22 12.78 14.71
N GLY A 263 -2.41 13.44 13.58
CA GLY A 263 -1.81 14.76 13.34
C GLY A 263 -1.60 15.10 11.87
N ARG A 264 -0.82 16.15 11.65
CA ARG A 264 -0.41 16.58 10.31
C ARG A 264 0.78 15.76 9.83
N TYR A 265 0.71 15.33 8.59
CA TYR A 265 1.75 14.66 7.86
C TYR A 265 2.23 15.54 6.71
N THR A 266 3.51 15.43 6.39
CA THR A 266 4.12 16.10 5.25
C THR A 266 4.77 15.04 4.38
N ALA A 267 4.37 14.96 3.12
CA ALA A 267 5.03 14.13 2.14
C ALA A 267 5.92 15.01 1.25
N ILE A 268 7.17 14.61 1.07
CA ILE A 268 8.18 15.31 0.30
C ILE A 268 8.61 14.38 -0.83
N ALA A 269 8.26 14.72 -2.06
CA ALA A 269 8.70 14.02 -3.27
C ALA A 269 10.03 14.63 -3.74
N THR A 270 11.06 13.81 -3.87
CA THR A 270 12.37 14.16 -4.43
C THR A 270 12.65 13.27 -5.62
N ILE A 271 12.54 13.84 -6.82
CA ILE A 271 12.62 13.10 -8.08
C ILE A 271 13.85 13.56 -8.87
N GLY A 272 14.74 12.62 -9.15
CA GLY A 272 15.86 12.79 -10.07
C GLY A 272 15.50 12.35 -11.49
N TYR A 273 16.02 13.02 -12.50
CA TYR A 273 15.89 12.63 -13.90
C TYR A 273 17.12 13.05 -14.70
N GLY A 274 17.25 12.51 -15.91
CA GLY A 274 18.35 12.80 -16.84
C GLY A 274 19.47 11.76 -16.79
N ASP A 275 19.97 11.39 -17.97
CA ASP A 275 20.94 10.30 -18.13
C ASP A 275 22.39 10.80 -18.04
N LYS A 276 22.66 11.97 -18.62
CA LYS A 276 24.00 12.58 -18.63
C LYS A 276 24.25 13.43 -17.40
N GLU A 277 23.29 14.29 -17.08
CA GLU A 277 23.32 15.18 -15.91
C GLU A 277 22.07 14.96 -15.09
N ARG A 278 22.24 14.43 -13.88
CA ARG A 278 21.12 14.09 -13.01
C ARG A 278 20.58 15.36 -12.37
N GLN A 279 19.40 15.78 -12.80
CA GLN A 279 18.68 16.94 -12.27
C GLN A 279 17.65 16.48 -11.24
N PHE A 280 17.41 17.30 -10.22
CA PHE A 280 16.49 16.97 -9.14
C PHE A 280 15.39 18.03 -9.00
N VAL A 281 14.15 17.57 -8.86
CA VAL A 281 12.99 18.41 -8.58
C VAL A 281 12.29 17.92 -7.32
N ASN A 282 11.87 18.88 -6.50
CA ASN A 282 11.23 18.62 -5.22
C ASN A 282 9.83 19.22 -5.20
N SER A 283 8.88 18.51 -4.60
CA SER A 283 7.55 19.02 -4.32
C SER A 283 7.04 18.46 -2.99
N GLU A 284 6.29 19.25 -2.24
CA GLU A 284 5.74 18.82 -0.95
C GLU A 284 4.21 18.91 -0.95
N THR A 285 3.57 18.05 -0.17
CA THR A 285 2.14 18.11 0.13
C THR A 285 1.92 17.78 1.61
N ALA A 286 0.82 18.25 2.18
CA ALA A 286 0.46 17.96 3.55
C ALA A 286 -0.97 17.42 3.65
N PHE A 287 -1.17 16.51 4.59
CA PHE A 287 -2.46 15.90 4.88
C PHE A 287 -2.60 15.64 6.38
N TRP A 288 -3.82 15.40 6.85
CA TRP A 288 -4.13 15.15 8.25
C TRP A 288 -4.66 13.73 8.43
N VAL A 289 -4.17 13.03 9.44
CA VAL A 289 -4.74 11.76 9.90
C VAL A 289 -5.45 12.00 11.21
N ILE A 290 -6.78 11.99 11.19
CA ILE A 290 -7.65 12.32 12.33
C ILE A 290 -8.86 11.37 12.37
N PRO A 291 -9.01 10.53 13.41
CA PRO A 291 -10.16 9.63 13.58
C PRO A 291 -11.37 10.40 14.14
N TRP A 292 -11.89 11.35 13.39
CA TRP A 292 -12.94 12.28 13.81
C TRP A 292 -14.23 11.59 14.29
N LYS A 293 -14.57 10.41 13.76
CA LYS A 293 -15.70 9.59 14.24
C LYS A 293 -15.51 9.12 15.69
N ILE A 294 -14.33 8.59 16.01
CA ILE A 294 -14.00 8.14 17.37
C ILE A 294 -13.93 9.34 18.30
N MET A 295 -13.28 10.43 17.86
CA MET A 295 -13.21 11.65 18.67
C MET A 295 -14.61 12.23 18.93
N GLY A 296 -15.48 12.26 17.93
CA GLY A 296 -16.88 12.68 18.06
C GLY A 296 -17.65 11.84 19.07
N ALA A 297 -17.50 10.50 19.01
CA ALA A 297 -18.10 9.59 19.99
C ALA A 297 -17.58 9.85 21.41
N VAL A 298 -16.26 10.02 21.59
CA VAL A 298 -15.66 10.33 22.89
C VAL A 298 -16.16 11.67 23.43
N ILE A 299 -16.22 12.71 22.58
CA ILE A 299 -16.74 14.03 22.96
C ILE A 299 -18.21 13.92 23.39
N LEU A 300 -19.05 13.17 22.67
CA LEU A 300 -20.44 12.93 23.06
C LEU A 300 -20.56 12.21 24.40
N VAL A 301 -19.73 11.21 24.65
CA VAL A 301 -19.68 10.50 25.95
C VAL A 301 -19.25 11.46 27.06
N LEU A 302 -18.24 12.30 26.83
CA LEU A 302 -17.78 13.29 27.81
C LEU A 302 -18.85 14.36 28.09
N LEU A 303 -19.56 14.84 27.08
CA LEU A 303 -20.68 15.78 27.24
C LEU A 303 -21.85 15.12 27.99
N GLY A 304 -22.20 13.88 27.66
CA GLY A 304 -23.21 13.10 28.37
C GLY A 304 -22.82 12.87 29.84
N PHE A 305 -21.56 12.54 30.10
CA PHE A 305 -21.03 12.41 31.46
C PHE A 305 -21.08 13.74 32.21
N ALA A 306 -20.66 14.85 31.61
CA ALA A 306 -20.71 16.18 32.23
C ALA A 306 -22.16 16.59 32.56
N TYR A 307 -23.10 16.27 31.67
CA TYR A 307 -24.53 16.48 31.91
C TYR A 307 -25.05 15.63 33.07
N LEU A 308 -24.76 14.33 33.09
CA LEU A 308 -25.15 13.44 34.19
C LEU A 308 -24.50 13.84 35.52
N PHE A 309 -23.23 14.27 35.48
CA PHE A 309 -22.49 14.74 36.65
C PHE A 309 -23.12 16.01 37.23
N THR A 310 -23.39 17.02 36.39
CA THR A 310 -24.06 18.26 36.85
C THR A 310 -25.47 17.97 37.38
N TRP A 311 -26.20 17.03 36.78
CA TRP A 311 -27.50 16.56 37.27
C TRP A 311 -27.39 15.87 38.63
N ALA A 312 -26.43 14.96 38.82
CA ALA A 312 -26.19 14.26 40.08
C ALA A 312 -25.77 15.21 41.22
N VAL A 313 -24.90 16.19 40.92
CA VAL A 313 -24.52 17.24 41.89
C VAL A 313 -25.74 18.05 42.31
N LYS A 314 -26.61 18.45 41.37
CA LYS A 314 -27.87 19.16 41.69
C LYS A 314 -28.79 18.33 42.58
N LEU A 315 -28.92 17.02 42.33
CA LEU A 315 -29.70 16.12 43.17
C LEU A 315 -29.10 15.96 44.58
N TYR A 316 -27.78 15.83 44.67
CA TYR A 316 -27.09 15.72 45.96
C TYR A 316 -27.26 17.00 46.80
N ILE A 317 -27.09 18.18 46.21
CA ILE A 317 -27.32 19.46 46.90
C ILE A 317 -28.75 19.55 47.41
N ARG A 318 -29.76 19.21 46.58
CA ARG A 318 -31.17 19.19 47.01
C ARG A 318 -31.40 18.24 48.18
N LYS A 319 -30.83 17.03 48.15
CA LYS A 319 -30.93 16.05 49.24
C LYS A 319 -30.27 16.56 50.52
N MET A 320 -29.10 17.18 50.42
CA MET A 320 -28.39 17.77 51.56
C MET A 320 -29.15 18.95 52.17
N LEU A 321 -29.75 19.82 51.36
CA LEU A 321 -30.59 20.92 51.84
C LEU A 321 -31.84 20.40 52.58
N ASN A 322 -32.48 19.34 52.06
CA ASN A 322 -33.60 18.69 52.74
C ASN A 322 -33.20 18.04 54.07
N LEU A 323 -32.03 17.38 54.14
CA LEU A 323 -31.50 16.78 55.37
C LEU A 323 -31.06 17.83 56.40
N ALA A 324 -30.65 19.01 55.94
CA ALA A 324 -30.30 20.15 56.79
C ALA A 324 -31.53 20.95 57.27
N GLY A 325 -32.75 20.54 56.93
CA GLY A 325 -34.00 21.19 57.37
C GLY A 325 -34.28 22.54 56.71
N LEU A 326 -33.55 22.91 55.65
CA LEU A 326 -33.76 24.14 54.90
C LEU A 326 -34.78 23.88 53.78
N ASN A 327 -36.07 24.02 54.12
CA ASN A 327 -37.13 24.10 53.11
C ASN A 327 -36.85 25.30 52.19
N SER A 328 -36.79 25.05 50.88
CA SER A 328 -36.49 25.99 49.80
C SER A 328 -37.59 27.03 49.52
N SER A 329 -38.36 27.43 50.54
CA SER A 329 -39.39 28.47 50.47
C SER A 329 -39.16 29.67 51.40
N GLN A 330 -38.04 29.76 52.12
CA GLN A 330 -37.69 31.01 52.81
C GLN A 330 -36.83 31.90 51.91
N GLN A 331 -37.50 32.87 51.27
CA GLN A 331 -36.88 34.05 50.68
C GLN A 331 -35.91 34.67 51.70
N PHE A 332 -34.61 34.61 51.41
CA PHE A 332 -33.63 35.51 52.02
C PHE A 332 -33.90 36.93 51.50
N SER A 333 -34.85 37.63 52.12
CA SER A 333 -34.92 39.10 52.05
C SER A 333 -33.90 39.65 53.05
N GLY A 334 -32.63 39.59 52.66
CA GLY A 334 -31.51 40.19 53.38
C GLY A 334 -30.77 41.09 52.39
N LYS A 335 -30.92 42.40 52.58
CA LYS A 335 -30.28 43.47 51.79
C LYS A 335 -28.78 43.17 51.62
N MET A 336 -28.36 42.70 50.45
CA MET A 336 -26.94 42.51 50.16
C MET A 336 -26.27 43.89 50.04
N ILE A 337 -25.46 44.22 51.03
CA ILE A 337 -24.42 45.25 50.89
C ILE A 337 -23.42 44.69 49.88
N SER A 338 -23.39 45.29 48.70
CA SER A 338 -22.38 45.05 47.67
C SER A 338 -21.03 45.50 48.22
N ASN A 339 -20.28 44.59 48.84
CA ASN A 339 -18.86 44.78 49.02
C ASN A 339 -18.17 44.09 47.84
N ASN A 340 -17.86 44.90 46.82
CA ASN A 340 -17.20 44.49 45.59
C ASN A 340 -15.71 44.27 45.85
N GLN A 341 -15.37 43.24 46.61
CA GLN A 341 -14.04 42.65 46.56
C GLN A 341 -14.19 41.34 45.81
N LYS A 342 -13.81 41.34 44.53
CA LYS A 342 -13.56 40.10 43.78
C LYS A 342 -12.50 39.32 44.56
N ALA A 343 -12.94 38.40 45.42
CA ALA A 343 -12.07 37.48 46.12
C ALA A 343 -11.23 36.78 45.05
N ARG A 344 -9.91 37.03 45.05
CA ARG A 344 -9.00 36.24 44.25
C ARG A 344 -9.07 34.82 44.83
N LEU A 345 -9.80 33.94 44.14
CA LEU A 345 -9.87 32.52 44.47
C LEU A 345 -8.45 31.96 44.38
N SER A 346 -7.78 31.84 45.52
CA SER A 346 -6.51 31.14 45.61
C SER A 346 -6.76 29.68 45.29
N VAL A 347 -6.12 29.17 44.24
CA VAL A 347 -6.19 27.77 43.81
C VAL A 347 -5.63 26.84 44.90
N VAL A 348 -4.82 27.38 45.84
CA VAL A 348 -4.11 26.63 46.88
C VAL A 348 -4.89 26.57 48.21
N ALA A 349 -5.80 27.52 48.46
CA ALA A 349 -6.54 27.61 49.72
C ALA A 349 -7.34 26.34 50.12
N PRO A 350 -7.97 25.59 49.18
CA PRO A 350 -8.66 24.34 49.52
C PRO A 350 -7.71 23.23 49.98
N ILE A 351 -6.47 23.23 49.45
CA ILE A 351 -5.44 22.22 49.75
C ILE A 351 -4.85 22.49 51.14
N GLU A 352 -4.57 23.75 51.47
CA GLU A 352 -4.11 24.17 52.80
C GLU A 352 -5.15 23.85 53.88
N ALA A 353 -6.43 24.15 53.62
CA ALA A 353 -7.52 23.82 54.54
C ALA A 353 -7.67 22.29 54.75
N GLY A 354 -7.55 21.50 53.69
CA GLY A 354 -7.58 20.03 53.78
C GLY A 354 -6.39 19.44 54.55
N MET A 355 -5.19 19.99 54.36
CA MET A 355 -4.00 19.59 55.13
C MET A 355 -4.11 19.93 56.61
N LEU A 356 -4.67 21.11 56.95
CA LEU A 356 -4.92 21.52 58.33
C LEU A 356 -5.97 20.62 59.01
N ASP A 357 -7.04 20.24 58.30
CA ASP A 357 -8.07 19.30 58.77
C ASP A 357 -7.48 17.90 59.02
N LEU A 358 -6.68 17.37 58.09
CA LEU A 358 -6.01 16.08 58.28
C LEU A 358 -5.03 16.09 59.46
N ARG A 359 -4.25 17.16 59.60
CA ARG A 359 -3.29 17.34 60.71
C ARG A 359 -4.01 17.41 62.05
N GLY A 360 -5.12 18.16 62.13
CA GLY A 360 -5.95 18.24 63.33
C GLY A 360 -6.54 16.89 63.72
N ARG A 361 -7.07 16.11 62.76
CA ARG A 361 -7.62 14.77 63.02
C ARG A 361 -6.57 13.76 63.45
N LEU A 362 -5.35 13.84 62.92
CA LEU A 362 -4.25 12.95 63.29
C LEU A 362 -3.67 13.26 64.69
N GLN A 363 -3.70 14.52 65.14
CA GLN A 363 -3.23 14.91 66.47
C GLN A 363 -4.02 14.28 67.63
N HIS A 364 -5.27 13.86 67.40
CA HIS A 364 -6.13 13.24 68.41
C HIS A 364 -6.14 11.70 68.40
N THR A 365 -5.25 11.05 67.63
CA THR A 365 -5.21 9.58 67.51
C THR A 365 -3.90 8.98 68.03
N THR A 366 -4.01 8.11 69.04
CA THR A 366 -2.88 7.49 69.76
C THR A 366 -2.49 6.10 69.21
N THR A 367 -3.42 5.38 68.57
CA THR A 367 -3.22 4.02 68.04
C THR A 367 -3.02 4.00 66.51
N ASN A 368 -2.14 3.14 65.99
CA ASN A 368 -1.85 3.03 64.55
C ASN A 368 -3.07 2.62 63.70
N THR A 369 -3.97 1.80 64.25
CA THR A 369 -5.23 1.39 63.60
C THR A 369 -6.23 2.54 63.47
N ASP A 370 -6.30 3.42 64.47
CA ASP A 370 -7.19 4.59 64.45
C ASP A 370 -6.67 5.68 63.51
N ARG A 371 -5.34 5.80 63.38
CA ARG A 371 -4.71 6.65 62.35
C ARG A 371 -5.08 6.19 60.94
N LEU A 372 -5.03 4.89 60.66
CA LEU A 372 -5.47 4.32 59.38
C LEU A 372 -6.95 4.57 59.10
N LYS A 373 -7.84 4.36 60.09
CA LYS A 373 -9.27 4.68 59.96
C LYS A 373 -9.53 6.17 59.71
N THR A 374 -8.76 7.04 60.37
CA THR A 374 -8.87 8.50 60.23
C THR A 374 -8.43 8.97 58.85
N VAL A 375 -7.33 8.40 58.34
CA VAL A 375 -6.87 8.64 56.97
C VAL A 375 -7.88 8.10 55.95
N ALA A 376 -8.41 6.89 56.14
CA ALA A 376 -9.43 6.32 55.26
C ALA A 376 -10.73 7.16 55.27
N GLY A 377 -11.16 7.63 56.44
CA GLY A 377 -12.29 8.55 56.59
C GLY A 377 -12.03 9.91 55.92
N PHE A 378 -10.80 10.43 55.99
CA PHE A 378 -10.40 11.65 55.29
C PHE A 378 -10.45 11.47 53.76
N VAL A 379 -9.87 10.40 53.23
CA VAL A 379 -9.92 10.09 51.78
C VAL A 379 -11.37 9.94 51.31
N SER A 380 -12.24 9.32 52.11
CA SER A 380 -13.68 9.20 51.81
C SER A 380 -14.40 10.55 51.82
N ASN A 381 -14.10 11.43 52.79
CA ASN A 381 -14.69 12.77 52.89
C ASN A 381 -14.26 13.68 51.73
N TYR A 382 -13.01 13.57 51.29
CA TYR A 382 -12.46 14.34 50.16
C TYR A 382 -12.39 13.53 48.86
N LYS A 383 -13.24 12.50 48.71
CA LYS A 383 -13.20 11.57 47.57
C LYS A 383 -13.20 12.25 46.19
N PHE A 384 -13.90 13.36 46.02
CA PHE A 384 -13.93 14.11 44.77
C PHE A 384 -12.61 14.81 44.44
N PHE A 385 -11.88 15.30 45.45
CA PHE A 385 -10.54 15.88 45.27
C PHE A 385 -9.53 14.81 44.85
N PHE A 386 -9.51 13.66 45.54
CA PHE A 386 -8.62 12.56 45.20
C PHE A 386 -8.97 11.92 43.84
N LEU A 387 -10.25 11.84 43.46
CA LEU A 387 -10.67 11.42 42.12
C LEU A 387 -10.19 12.41 41.04
N ALA A 388 -10.28 13.72 41.28
CA ALA A 388 -9.76 14.72 40.36
C ALA A 388 -8.23 14.66 40.24
N LEU A 389 -7.52 14.47 41.35
CA LEU A 389 -6.05 14.29 41.36
C LEU A 389 -5.62 13.01 40.62
N LEU A 390 -6.32 11.89 40.85
CA LEU A 390 -6.10 10.65 40.11
C LEU A 390 -6.33 10.86 38.60
N GLY A 391 -7.42 11.56 38.23
CA GLY A 391 -7.70 11.92 36.85
C GLY A 391 -6.59 12.77 36.22
N ALA A 392 -6.05 13.75 36.95
CA ALA A 392 -4.93 14.56 36.49
C ALA A 392 -3.63 13.75 36.31
N ILE A 393 -3.33 12.84 37.25
CA ILE A 393 -2.16 11.94 37.14
C ILE A 393 -2.30 11.01 35.94
N LEU A 394 -3.48 10.43 35.73
CA LEU A 394 -3.78 9.59 34.57
C LEU A 394 -3.66 10.37 33.27
N PHE A 395 -4.15 11.61 33.23
CA PHE A 395 -4.02 12.49 32.07
C PHE A 395 -2.55 12.79 31.76
N ILE A 396 -1.75 13.19 32.76
CA ILE A 396 -0.31 13.43 32.58
C ILE A 396 0.40 12.16 32.10
N SER A 397 0.10 11.01 32.71
CA SER A 397 0.68 9.73 32.30
C SER A 397 0.31 9.37 30.86
N ALA A 398 -0.94 9.62 30.44
CA ALA A 398 -1.39 9.42 29.07
C ALA A 398 -0.68 10.37 28.08
N VAL A 399 -0.46 11.64 28.46
CA VAL A 399 0.28 12.60 27.64
C VAL A 399 1.74 12.18 27.48
N VAL A 400 2.41 11.78 28.57
CA VAL A 400 3.79 11.27 28.53
C VAL A 400 3.89 10.02 27.65
N TRP A 401 2.94 9.10 27.79
CA TRP A 401 2.86 7.90 26.94
C TRP A 401 2.64 8.26 25.47
N TYR A 402 1.75 9.22 25.17
CA TYR A 402 1.47 9.69 23.82
C TYR A 402 2.72 10.30 23.17
N VAL A 403 3.42 11.21 23.87
CA VAL A 403 4.65 11.84 23.34
C VAL A 403 5.72 10.79 23.09
N LYS A 404 5.95 9.86 24.03
CA LYS A 404 6.91 8.76 23.86
C LYS A 404 6.57 7.88 22.66
N SER A 405 5.29 7.60 22.45
CA SER A 405 4.82 6.82 21.30
C SER A 405 4.95 7.60 19.98
N ALA A 406 4.66 8.89 19.97
CA ALA A 406 4.71 9.73 18.76
C ALA A 406 6.15 9.91 18.25
N SER A 407 7.10 10.03 19.18
CA SER A 407 8.54 10.18 18.89
C SER A 407 9.25 8.88 18.54
N THR A 408 8.55 7.77 18.27
CA THR A 408 9.19 6.56 17.74
C THR A 408 9.83 6.85 16.37
N PRO A 409 11.11 6.49 16.13
CA PRO A 409 11.85 6.89 14.94
C PRO A 409 11.22 6.46 13.63
N GLU A 410 10.85 5.18 13.53
CA GLU A 410 10.31 4.57 12.33
C GLU A 410 9.19 3.60 12.69
N ARG A 411 8.30 3.33 11.74
CA ARG A 411 7.21 2.36 11.89
C ARG A 411 7.05 1.54 10.61
N PRO A 412 6.61 0.28 10.73
CA PRO A 412 6.26 -0.51 9.56
C PRO A 412 5.17 0.15 8.73
N TYR A 413 5.32 0.06 7.42
CA TYR A 413 4.37 0.55 6.43
C TYR A 413 4.38 -0.34 5.19
N GLU A 414 3.35 -0.17 4.37
CA GLU A 414 3.20 -0.80 3.06
C GLU A 414 2.85 0.26 2.02
N VAL A 415 3.30 0.04 0.79
CA VAL A 415 3.00 0.89 -0.36
C VAL A 415 2.49 0.01 -1.48
N THR A 416 1.32 0.37 -2.01
CA THR A 416 0.75 -0.28 -3.18
C THR A 416 0.76 0.68 -4.35
N PHE A 417 1.25 0.21 -5.50
CA PHE A 417 1.33 0.99 -6.72
C PHE A 417 0.12 0.69 -7.62
N GLU A 418 -0.52 1.73 -8.15
CA GLU A 418 -1.61 1.60 -9.12
C GLU A 418 -1.06 1.82 -10.53
N GLY A 419 -1.25 0.86 -11.45
CA GLY A 419 -0.71 0.91 -12.82
C GLY A 419 -1.06 -0.30 -13.70
N VAL A 420 -0.56 -0.34 -14.93
CA VAL A 420 -0.81 -1.42 -15.91
C VAL A 420 0.05 -2.65 -15.56
N GLY A 421 -0.52 -3.56 -14.76
CA GLY A 421 0.12 -4.78 -14.23
C GLY A 421 -0.37 -5.09 -12.81
N GLU A 422 -0.16 -6.31 -12.30
CA GLU A 422 -0.50 -6.64 -10.91
C GLU A 422 0.10 -5.60 -9.96
N GLY A 423 -0.73 -5.03 -9.07
CA GLY A 423 -0.34 -3.97 -8.16
C GLY A 423 0.83 -4.42 -7.30
N VAL A 424 2.04 -3.93 -7.62
CA VAL A 424 3.24 -4.25 -6.87
C VAL A 424 3.06 -3.70 -5.46
N LYS A 425 3.37 -4.51 -4.46
CA LYS A 425 3.41 -4.07 -3.05
C LYS A 425 4.88 -4.00 -2.63
N ILE A 426 5.31 -2.83 -2.16
CA ILE A 426 6.62 -2.65 -1.55
C ILE A 426 6.40 -2.41 -0.06
N THR A 427 7.10 -3.19 0.76
CA THR A 427 7.03 -3.04 2.22
C THR A 427 8.17 -2.18 2.73
N SER A 428 8.03 -1.68 3.96
CA SER A 428 9.11 -0.96 4.65
C SER A 428 10.37 -1.81 4.80
N GLU A 429 10.23 -3.13 4.87
CA GLU A 429 11.35 -4.07 4.97
C GLU A 429 12.10 -4.22 3.64
N ASP A 430 11.39 -4.24 2.50
CA ASP A 430 12.03 -4.24 1.18
C ASP A 430 12.87 -2.96 0.99
N THR A 431 12.33 -1.83 1.46
CA THR A 431 13.03 -0.54 1.43
C THR A 431 14.25 -0.56 2.35
N ALA A 432 14.14 -1.14 3.55
CA ALA A 432 15.25 -1.29 4.48
C ALA A 432 16.35 -2.21 3.92
N TYR A 433 15.97 -3.34 3.33
CA TYR A 433 16.89 -4.29 2.70
C TYR A 433 17.69 -3.62 1.58
N GLN A 434 17.04 -2.86 0.69
CA GLN A 434 17.74 -2.13 -0.37
C GLN A 434 18.76 -1.12 0.20
N LYS A 435 18.44 -0.41 1.29
CA LYS A 435 19.37 0.51 1.95
C LYS A 435 20.59 -0.22 2.53
N LEU A 436 20.39 -1.41 3.10
CA LEU A 436 21.47 -2.21 3.69
C LEU A 436 22.38 -2.84 2.62
N VAL A 437 21.80 -3.42 1.57
CA VAL A 437 22.55 -4.10 0.48
C VAL A 437 23.36 -3.13 -0.39
N GLN A 438 22.95 -1.86 -0.53
CA GLN A 438 23.76 -0.86 -1.26
C GLN A 438 25.17 -0.66 -0.67
N GLY A 439 25.45 -1.14 0.55
CA GLY A 439 26.77 -1.16 1.17
C GLY A 439 27.63 -2.41 0.89
N GLU A 440 27.06 -3.52 0.43
CA GLU A 440 27.75 -4.82 0.26
C GLU A 440 27.86 -5.21 -1.22
N LYS A 441 29.07 -5.51 -1.69
CA LYS A 441 29.38 -5.61 -3.13
C LYS A 441 29.25 -6.99 -3.77
N GLU A 442 28.87 -8.04 -3.06
CA GLU A 442 28.77 -9.38 -3.67
C GLU A 442 27.52 -10.12 -3.20
N LYS A 443 26.73 -10.62 -4.16
CA LYS A 443 25.66 -11.59 -3.88
C LYS A 443 26.30 -12.94 -3.59
N VAL A 444 26.11 -13.45 -2.38
CA VAL A 444 26.47 -14.82 -2.03
C VAL A 444 25.65 -15.78 -2.90
N ALA A 445 26.30 -16.80 -3.47
CA ALA A 445 25.62 -17.80 -4.30
C ALA A 445 24.63 -18.61 -3.45
N THR A 446 23.38 -18.71 -3.90
CA THR A 446 22.32 -19.47 -3.24
C THR A 446 22.58 -20.97 -3.34
N ASN A 447 22.38 -21.72 -2.24
CA ASN A 447 22.46 -23.18 -2.26
C ASN A 447 21.09 -23.78 -2.63
N PRO A 448 20.93 -24.43 -3.79
CA PRO A 448 19.65 -24.99 -4.22
C PRO A 448 19.15 -26.17 -3.37
N GLU A 449 19.96 -26.73 -2.47
CA GLU A 449 19.53 -27.79 -1.54
C GLU A 449 18.85 -27.27 -0.27
N LEU A 450 18.92 -25.96 0.00
CA LEU A 450 18.28 -25.34 1.16
C LEU A 450 16.82 -24.98 0.87
N PRO A 451 15.93 -25.07 1.87
CA PRO A 451 14.52 -24.75 1.67
C PRO A 451 14.32 -23.26 1.40
N GLN A 452 13.32 -22.98 0.58
CA GLN A 452 12.89 -21.62 0.27
C GLN A 452 12.15 -20.99 1.45
N ILE A 453 12.57 -19.79 1.85
CA ILE A 453 12.06 -19.11 3.04
C ILE A 453 11.22 -17.88 2.67
N LYS A 454 10.09 -17.74 3.36
CA LYS A 454 9.29 -16.51 3.40
C LYS A 454 9.45 -15.86 4.78
N ILE A 455 9.65 -14.54 4.83
CA ILE A 455 9.78 -13.80 6.08
C ILE A 455 8.60 -12.85 6.26
N VAL A 456 7.98 -12.86 7.43
CA VAL A 456 6.87 -11.97 7.80
C VAL A 456 7.22 -11.25 9.09
N ASN A 457 7.36 -9.93 9.05
CA ASN A 457 7.67 -9.15 10.25
C ASN A 457 6.44 -8.94 11.12
N ARG A 458 6.42 -9.54 12.32
CA ARG A 458 5.40 -9.34 13.36
C ARG A 458 5.93 -8.62 14.61
N SER A 459 7.21 -8.25 14.62
CA SER A 459 7.87 -7.62 15.78
C SER A 459 7.37 -6.18 16.02
N GLY A 460 6.93 -5.51 14.94
CA GLY A 460 6.61 -4.09 14.91
C GLY A 460 7.83 -3.17 14.88
N ILE A 461 9.05 -3.72 14.72
CA ILE A 461 10.31 -3.00 14.54
C ILE A 461 10.64 -2.98 13.05
N ASN A 462 10.82 -1.80 12.47
CA ASN A 462 11.14 -1.65 11.05
C ASN A 462 12.57 -2.14 10.74
N GLY A 463 12.76 -2.85 9.63
CA GLY A 463 14.05 -3.33 9.13
C GLY A 463 14.54 -4.64 9.76
N LEU A 464 13.77 -5.24 10.67
CA LEU A 464 14.19 -6.47 11.35
C LEU A 464 14.13 -7.68 10.43
N ALA A 465 13.11 -7.79 9.58
CA ALA A 465 13.02 -8.84 8.58
C ALA A 465 14.06 -8.65 7.47
N ALA A 466 14.37 -7.40 7.11
CA ALA A 466 15.44 -7.08 6.19
C ALA A 466 16.82 -7.54 6.70
N SER A 467 17.10 -7.32 7.99
CA SER A 467 18.34 -7.75 8.63
C SER A 467 18.41 -9.28 8.71
N LEU A 468 17.30 -9.94 9.08
CA LEU A 468 17.21 -11.41 9.06
C LEU A 468 17.43 -11.99 7.65
N ARG A 469 16.88 -11.34 6.61
CA ARG A 469 17.10 -11.76 5.22
C ARG A 469 18.59 -11.77 4.90
N ILE A 470 19.32 -10.70 5.19
CA ILE A 470 20.77 -10.62 4.93
C ILE A 470 21.50 -11.72 5.69
N TYR A 471 21.16 -11.91 6.97
CA TYR A 471 21.74 -12.96 7.80
C TYR A 471 21.55 -14.36 7.21
N LEU A 472 20.36 -14.68 6.71
CA LEU A 472 20.04 -15.97 6.08
C LEU A 472 20.65 -16.11 4.67
N GLU A 473 20.66 -15.04 3.87
CA GLU A 473 21.31 -15.04 2.54
C GLU A 473 22.81 -15.28 2.65
N ASN A 474 23.47 -14.72 3.68
CA ASN A 474 24.88 -14.98 3.99
C ASN A 474 25.16 -16.44 4.38
N MET A 475 24.13 -17.18 4.82
CA MET A 475 24.19 -18.62 5.08
C MET A 475 23.78 -19.47 3.86
N GLY A 476 23.44 -18.84 2.73
CA GLY A 476 23.10 -19.49 1.47
C GLY A 476 21.62 -19.81 1.26
N TYR A 477 20.72 -19.38 2.14
CA TYR A 477 19.27 -19.58 2.00
C TYR A 477 18.67 -18.66 0.92
N GLU A 478 17.69 -19.17 0.17
CA GLU A 478 16.91 -18.39 -0.79
C GLU A 478 15.65 -17.79 -0.11
N ILE A 479 15.55 -16.45 -0.12
CA ILE A 479 14.38 -15.74 0.41
C ILE A 479 13.42 -15.38 -0.73
N VAL A 480 12.24 -16.02 -0.75
CA VAL A 480 11.23 -15.88 -1.81
C VAL A 480 10.46 -14.56 -1.70
N SER A 481 10.08 -14.18 -0.47
CA SER A 481 9.31 -12.96 -0.23
C SER A 481 9.48 -12.45 1.19
N MET A 482 9.30 -11.15 1.34
CA MET A 482 9.29 -10.45 2.62
C MET A 482 8.00 -9.63 2.75
N SER A 483 7.42 -9.60 3.93
CA SER A 483 6.18 -8.86 4.18
C SER A 483 6.10 -8.36 5.62
N ASN A 484 5.18 -7.42 5.86
CA ASN A 484 4.86 -6.92 7.19
C ASN A 484 3.47 -7.39 7.62
N ASP A 485 3.32 -7.71 8.90
CA ASP A 485 2.00 -7.82 9.53
C ASP A 485 1.78 -6.56 10.37
N LEU A 486 0.96 -5.65 9.86
CA LEU A 486 0.70 -4.38 10.53
C LEU A 486 -0.25 -4.54 11.73
N GLU A 487 -1.01 -5.63 11.80
CA GLU A 487 -2.05 -5.84 12.81
C GLU A 487 -1.50 -6.47 14.09
N THR A 488 -0.62 -7.46 13.96
CA THR A 488 -0.11 -8.21 15.11
C THR A 488 1.16 -7.61 15.71
N LYS A 489 1.47 -8.00 16.96
CA LYS A 489 2.73 -7.72 17.64
C LYS A 489 3.14 -8.95 18.45
N GLU A 490 4.07 -9.71 17.93
CA GLU A 490 4.60 -10.91 18.58
C GLU A 490 5.98 -10.61 19.18
N ASN A 491 6.24 -11.17 20.36
CA ASN A 491 7.55 -11.07 20.99
C ASN A 491 8.48 -12.21 20.56
N ASN A 492 7.93 -13.39 20.26
CA ASN A 492 8.69 -14.58 19.93
C ASN A 492 8.61 -14.87 18.44
N THR A 493 9.70 -15.36 17.86
CA THR A 493 9.78 -15.78 16.47
C THR A 493 9.20 -17.18 16.31
N ILE A 494 8.36 -17.36 15.28
CA ILE A 494 7.69 -18.62 14.98
C ILE A 494 8.09 -19.07 13.57
N ILE A 495 8.62 -20.27 13.46
CA ILE A 495 8.94 -20.93 12.20
C ILE A 495 7.81 -21.90 11.89
N VAL A 496 7.12 -21.63 10.79
CA VAL A 496 6.08 -22.50 10.25
C VAL A 496 6.63 -23.23 9.04
N PHE A 497 6.55 -24.56 9.04
CA PHE A 497 7.15 -25.40 8.00
C PHE A 497 6.16 -26.43 7.46
N GLU A 498 6.34 -26.82 6.21
CA GLU A 498 5.60 -27.92 5.59
C GLU A 498 6.04 -29.30 6.12
N PRO A 499 5.14 -30.29 6.19
CA PRO A 499 5.49 -31.65 6.62
C PRO A 499 6.65 -32.22 5.78
N GLY A 500 7.65 -32.83 6.41
CA GLY A 500 8.85 -33.37 5.77
C GLY A 500 10.09 -32.45 5.81
N LEU A 501 9.98 -31.26 6.39
CA LEU A 501 11.09 -30.31 6.58
C LEU A 501 11.45 -30.13 8.07
N GLU A 502 11.12 -31.10 8.92
CA GLU A 502 11.29 -31.02 10.38
C GLU A 502 12.75 -30.73 10.77
N ASP A 503 13.70 -31.43 10.17
CA ASP A 503 15.14 -31.29 10.49
C ASP A 503 15.68 -29.90 10.07
N GLN A 504 15.18 -29.39 8.95
CA GLN A 504 15.58 -28.08 8.43
C GLN A 504 14.97 -26.96 9.26
N ALA A 505 13.70 -27.10 9.67
CA ALA A 505 13.04 -26.19 10.59
C ALA A 505 13.73 -26.18 11.96
N LEU A 506 14.13 -27.34 12.48
CA LEU A 506 14.90 -27.45 13.72
C LEU A 506 16.26 -26.76 13.61
N THR A 507 16.95 -26.92 12.48
CA THR A 507 18.22 -26.24 12.22
C THR A 507 18.04 -24.71 12.22
N LEU A 508 17.01 -24.20 11.54
CA LEU A 508 16.67 -22.78 11.55
C LEU A 508 16.28 -22.28 12.94
N SER A 509 15.54 -23.08 13.72
CA SER A 509 15.20 -22.75 15.11
C SER A 509 16.45 -22.58 15.96
N ASN A 510 17.44 -23.48 15.83
CA ASN A 510 18.70 -23.37 16.55
C ASN A 510 19.52 -22.14 16.12
N ILE A 511 19.52 -21.81 14.82
CA ILE A 511 20.16 -20.59 14.30
C ILE A 511 19.53 -19.33 14.89
N LEU A 512 18.23 -19.36 15.17
CA LEU A 512 17.45 -18.27 15.74
C LEU A 512 17.20 -18.43 17.25
N GLU A 513 18.17 -18.98 17.98
CA GLU A 513 18.17 -19.14 19.46
C GLU A 513 16.94 -19.85 20.06
N GLY A 514 16.40 -20.84 19.34
CA GLY A 514 15.26 -21.65 19.80
C GLY A 514 13.90 -21.09 19.42
N ALA A 515 13.80 -20.46 18.23
CA ALA A 515 12.53 -19.99 17.68
C ALA A 515 11.46 -21.10 17.69
N LEU A 516 10.22 -20.73 18.01
CA LEU A 516 9.12 -21.68 18.18
C LEU A 516 8.79 -22.36 16.85
N LEU A 517 8.62 -23.68 16.87
CA LEU A 517 8.27 -24.47 15.70
C LEU A 517 6.77 -24.75 15.66
N SER A 518 6.16 -24.57 14.50
CA SER A 518 4.78 -24.98 14.25
C SER A 518 4.70 -25.70 12.91
N SER A 519 4.13 -26.90 12.89
CA SER A 519 3.81 -27.56 11.63
C SER A 519 2.59 -26.89 10.98
N TYR A 520 2.63 -26.75 9.66
CA TYR A 520 1.56 -26.15 8.88
C TYR A 520 0.32 -27.07 8.82
N SER A 521 -0.88 -26.55 9.08
CA SER A 521 -2.15 -27.30 8.95
C SER A 521 -3.21 -26.53 8.13
N GLY A 522 -3.01 -26.39 6.81
CA GLY A 522 -4.13 -26.16 5.87
C GLY A 522 -3.97 -25.04 4.83
N LEU A 523 -4.22 -25.41 3.56
CA LEU A 523 -4.70 -24.63 2.39
C LEU A 523 -4.39 -23.11 2.36
N SER A 524 -3.17 -22.75 1.98
CA SER A 524 -2.86 -21.43 1.42
C SER A 524 -1.88 -21.63 0.26
N GLU A 525 -2.07 -20.90 -0.84
CA GLU A 525 -1.27 -20.93 -2.07
C GLU A 525 0.12 -20.30 -1.89
N SER A 526 0.84 -20.65 -0.82
CA SER A 526 2.21 -20.19 -0.59
C SER A 526 3.18 -21.13 -1.30
N LYS A 527 3.98 -20.62 -2.24
CA LYS A 527 5.07 -21.37 -2.88
C LYS A 527 6.29 -21.60 -1.96
N ALA A 528 6.31 -21.01 -0.76
CA ALA A 528 7.44 -21.12 0.16
C ALA A 528 7.29 -22.31 1.11
N GLN A 529 8.37 -23.07 1.24
CA GLN A 529 8.48 -24.29 2.05
C GLN A 529 8.55 -24.03 3.56
N ILE A 530 9.17 -22.90 3.94
CA ILE A 530 9.25 -22.45 5.35
C ILE A 530 8.87 -20.97 5.43
N SER A 531 8.05 -20.62 6.42
CA SER A 531 7.65 -19.25 6.74
C SER A 531 8.12 -18.85 8.13
N ILE A 532 8.93 -17.80 8.24
CA ILE A 532 9.43 -17.26 9.50
C ILE A 532 8.61 -16.01 9.87
N TYR A 533 7.85 -16.10 10.95
CA TYR A 533 7.15 -14.98 11.57
C TYR A 533 8.06 -14.37 12.64
N VAL A 534 8.60 -13.20 12.34
CA VAL A 534 9.65 -12.56 13.13
C VAL A 534 9.07 -11.84 14.35
N GLY A 535 9.54 -12.23 15.53
CA GLY A 535 9.29 -11.58 16.82
C GLY A 535 10.38 -10.56 17.19
N LYS A 536 10.32 -10.02 18.40
CA LYS A 536 11.32 -9.08 18.94
C LYS A 536 12.54 -9.75 19.57
N ASP A 537 12.44 -11.05 19.80
CA ASP A 537 13.49 -11.90 20.36
C ASP A 537 14.75 -11.93 19.50
N ILE A 538 14.61 -11.88 18.17
CA ILE A 538 15.76 -12.00 17.26
C ILE A 538 16.56 -10.70 17.06
N VAL A 539 16.17 -9.59 17.70
CA VAL A 539 16.81 -8.27 17.50
C VAL A 539 18.32 -8.32 17.72
N ASN A 540 18.79 -9.02 18.74
CA ASN A 540 20.22 -9.12 19.06
C ASN A 540 20.98 -10.12 18.17
N ILE A 541 20.28 -10.92 17.36
CA ILE A 541 20.88 -11.95 16.50
C ILE A 541 21.22 -11.35 15.14
N VAL A 542 20.36 -10.46 14.64
CA VAL A 542 20.42 -9.97 13.25
C VAL A 542 20.91 -8.52 13.11
N GLN A 543 21.03 -7.78 14.22
CA GLN A 543 21.63 -6.45 14.29
C GLN A 543 23.01 -6.53 14.94
#